data_AF-A0A8S2WI12-F1
#
_entry.id   AF-A0A8S2WI12-F1
#
_cell.length_a   1.000
_cell.length_b   1.000
_cell.length_c   1.000
_cell.angle_alpha   90.00
_cell.angle_beta   90.00
_cell.angle_gamma   90.00
#
_symmetry.space_group_name_H-M   'P 1'
#
loop_
_entity.id
_entity.type
_entity.pdbx_description
1 polymer ?
#
loop_
_entity_poly.entity_id
_entity_poly.type
_entity_poly.pdbx_seq_one_letter_code
_entity_poly.pdbx_strand_id
1 'polypeptide(L)' 'QADYGLEHLSYQLNLKSAQLARQAADEFTEKTGIRRFVAGALGPTNKTLSISPSVDKPDFRNI' A
#
# COMPACT_ATOMS: atom_id res chain seq x y z
N GLN A 1 5.98 5.23 -5.88
CA GLN A 1 4.86 6.14 -6.24
C GLN A 1 5.36 7.55 -6.47
N ALA A 2 6.29 8.02 -5.63
CA ALA A 2 7.00 9.28 -5.85
C ALA A 2 7.88 9.32 -7.11
N ASP A 3 8.48 8.17 -7.47
CA ASP A 3 9.34 8.06 -8.66
C ASP A 3 8.59 8.32 -9.99
N TYR A 4 7.25 8.37 -9.96
CA TYR A 4 6.39 8.66 -11.11
C TYR A 4 5.57 9.96 -10.97
N GLY A 5 5.78 10.75 -9.91
CA GLY A 5 5.01 11.99 -9.67
C GLY A 5 3.51 11.77 -9.36
N LEU A 6 3.13 10.56 -8.93
CA LEU A 6 1.74 10.15 -8.71
C LEU A 6 1.34 10.16 -7.22
N GLU A 7 2.09 10.85 -6.37
CA GLU A 7 1.84 10.89 -4.92
C GLU A 7 0.43 11.40 -4.61
N HIS A 8 -0.03 12.40 -5.35
CA HIS A 8 -1.37 12.97 -5.24
C HIS A 8 -2.50 11.98 -5.57
N LEU A 9 -2.23 10.94 -6.37
CA LEU A 9 -3.21 9.91 -6.70
C LEU A 9 -3.21 8.74 -5.72
N SER A 10 -2.26 8.69 -4.78
CA SER A 10 -2.07 7.52 -3.90
C SER A 10 -3.35 7.14 -3.15
N TYR A 11 -4.06 8.13 -2.61
CA TYR A 11 -5.35 7.89 -1.94
C TYR A 11 -6.40 7.33 -2.90
N GLN A 12 -6.57 7.96 -4.07
CA GLN A 12 -7.58 7.55 -5.05
C GLN A 12 -7.32 6.14 -5.58
N LEU A 13 -6.06 5.80 -5.86
CA LEU A 13 -5.66 4.48 -6.32
C LEU A 13 -5.94 3.40 -5.27
N ASN A 14 -5.60 3.66 -4.00
CA ASN A 14 -5.90 2.73 -2.91
C ASN A 14 -7.40 2.55 -2.69
N LEU A 15 -8.17 3.63 -2.74
CA LEU A 15 -9.63 3.59 -2.62
C LEU A 15 -10.26 2.75 -3.75
N LYS A 16 -9.85 2.98 -5.00
CA LYS A 16 -10.36 2.21 -6.15
C LYS A 16 -9.95 0.75 -6.09
N SER A 17 -8.73 0.45 -5.67
CA SER A 17 -8.27 -0.92 -5.44
C SER A 17 -9.13 -1.65 -4.40
N ALA A 18 -9.39 -1.01 -3.26
CA ALA A 18 -10.23 -1.60 -2.21
C ALA A 18 -11.69 -1.82 -2.67
N GLN A 19 -12.25 -0.90 -3.46
CA GLN A 19 -13.59 -1.03 -4.04
C GLN A 19 -13.69 -2.26 -4.97
N LEU A 20 -12.72 -2.44 -5.87
CA LEU A 20 -12.67 -3.60 -6.77
C LEU A 20 -12.53 -4.92 -6.01
N ALA A 21 -11.65 -4.94 -5.00
CA ALA A 21 -11.47 -6.13 -4.16
C ALA A 21 -12.74 -6.49 -3.38
N ARG A 22 -13.47 -5.49 -2.86
CA ARG A 22 -14.75 -5.70 -2.17
C ARG A 22 -15.80 -6.27 -3.12
N GLN A 23 -15.94 -5.70 -4.31
CA GLN A 23 -16.89 -6.18 -5.31
C GLN A 23 -16.63 -7.66 -5.66
N ALA A 24 -15.38 -8.03 -5.91
CA ALA A 24 -15.01 -9.42 -6.17
C ALA A 24 -15.28 -10.33 -4.96
N ALA A 25 -14.99 -9.87 -3.74
CA ALA A 25 -15.27 -10.62 -2.53
C ALA A 25 -16.77 -10.89 -2.33
N ASP A 26 -17.63 -9.90 -2.59
CA ASP A 26 -19.08 -10.03 -2.53
C ASP A 26 -19.60 -11.03 -3.57
N GLU A 27 -19.20 -10.87 -4.85
CA GLU A 27 -19.64 -11.74 -5.94
C GLU A 27 -19.34 -13.22 -5.66
N PHE A 28 -18.14 -13.53 -5.17
CA PHE A 28 -17.78 -14.91 -4.86
C PHE A 28 -18.40 -15.39 -3.54
N THR A 29 -18.61 -14.51 -2.56
CA THR A 29 -19.38 -14.85 -1.36
C THR A 29 -20.81 -15.25 -1.71
N GLU A 30 -21.48 -14.52 -2.59
CA GLU A 30 -22.81 -14.87 -3.10
C GLU A 30 -22.80 -16.19 -3.86
N LYS A 31 -21.83 -16.40 -4.76
CA LYS A 31 -21.73 -17.62 -5.59
C LYS A 31 -21.48 -18.90 -4.80
N THR A 32 -20.71 -18.85 -3.71
CA THR A 32 -20.28 -20.08 -3.01
C THR A 32 -20.74 -20.16 -1.56
N GLY A 33 -21.42 -19.14 -1.03
CA GLY A 33 -21.83 -19.07 0.38
C GLY A 33 -20.68 -18.92 1.39
N ILE A 34 -19.42 -18.88 0.94
CA ILE A 34 -18.25 -18.75 1.81
C ILE A 34 -17.91 -17.26 1.99
N ARG A 35 -17.74 -16.82 3.23
CA ARG A 35 -17.38 -15.42 3.51
C ARG A 35 -15.96 -15.11 3.04
N ARG A 36 -15.79 -14.01 2.30
CA ARG A 36 -14.47 -13.45 1.94
C ARG A 36 -14.22 -12.11 2.63
N PHE A 37 -12.93 -11.85 2.87
CA PHE A 37 -12.44 -10.64 3.51
C PHE A 37 -11.47 -9.93 2.58
N VAL A 38 -11.40 -8.61 2.73
CA VAL A 38 -10.46 -7.76 2.00
C VAL A 38 -9.51 -7.16 3.02
N ALA A 39 -8.21 -7.31 2.79
CA ALA A 39 -7.15 -6.71 3.59
C ALA A 39 -6.34 -5.74 2.72
N GLY A 40 -6.11 -4.52 3.22
CA GLY A 40 -5.26 -3.56 2.54
C GLY A 40 -3.80 -3.97 2.61
N ALA A 41 -3.18 -4.19 1.45
CA ALA A 41 -1.75 -4.45 1.37
C ALA A 41 -0.98 -3.13 1.48
N LEU A 42 -0.13 -3.01 2.51
CA LEU A 42 0.81 -1.90 2.66
C LEU A 42 2.23 -2.42 2.41
N GLY A 43 2.78 -2.09 1.25
CA GLY A 43 4.16 -2.44 0.91
C GLY A 43 5.17 -1.53 1.61
N PRO A 44 6.40 -2.01 1.86
CA PRO A 44 7.48 -1.15 2.33
C PRO A 44 7.80 -0.09 1.28
N THR A 45 8.21 1.09 1.72
CA THR A 45 8.76 2.11 0.81
C THR A 45 10.22 1.77 0.46
N ASN A 46 10.76 2.41 -0.57
CA ASN A 46 12.19 2.37 -0.90
C ASN A 46 13.08 3.11 0.13
N LYS A 47 12.49 3.75 1.14
CA LYS A 47 13.22 4.43 2.22
C LYS A 47 13.44 3.50 3.41
N THR A 48 14.70 3.27 3.74
CA THR A 48 15.09 2.59 4.99
C THR A 48 15.14 3.60 6.13
N LEU A 49 14.31 3.41 7.16
CA LEU A 49 14.24 4.33 8.31
C LEU A 49 15.20 3.95 9.46
N SER A 50 15.66 2.71 9.50
CA SER A 50 16.47 2.15 10.59
C SER A 50 17.98 2.32 10.41
N ILE A 51 18.44 2.68 9.21
CA ILE A 51 19.87 2.80 8.87
C ILE A 51 20.11 4.22 8.33
N SER A 52 21.12 4.89 8.89
CA SER A 52 21.58 6.16 8.31
C SER A 52 22.19 5.89 6.92
N PRO A 53 21.80 6.65 5.90
CA PRO A 53 22.44 6.56 4.59
C PRO A 53 23.87 7.14 4.57
N SER A 54 24.33 7.77 5.66
CA SER A 54 25.67 8.34 5.79
C SER A 54 26.44 7.63 6.89
N VAL A 55 27.54 6.97 6.52
CA VAL A 55 28.43 6.26 7.45
C VAL A 55 28.98 7.20 8.52
N ASP A 56 29.31 8.44 8.14
CA ASP A 56 29.90 9.44 9.05
C ASP A 56 28.87 10.15 9.94
N LYS A 57 27.56 9.92 9.72
CA LYS A 57 26.48 10.60 10.44
C LYS A 57 25.40 9.59 10.84
N PRO A 58 25.63 8.79 11.90
CA PRO A 58 24.72 7.70 12.30
C PRO A 58 23.32 8.21 12.75
N ASP A 59 23.23 9.47 13.15
CA ASP A 59 22.01 10.19 13.50
C ASP A 59 21.22 10.70 12.29
N PHE A 60 21.85 10.81 11.10
CA PHE A 60 21.18 11.30 9.90
C PHE A 60 20.06 10.37 9.43
N ARG A 61 18.95 10.96 8.97
CA ARG A 61 17.81 10.27 8.37
C ARG A 61 17.47 10.97 7.07
N ASN A 62 17.29 10.20 5.99
CA ASN A 62 16.88 10.74 4.68
C ASN A 62 15.35 10.88 4.63
N ILE A 63 14.83 11.89 5.33
CA ILE A 63 13.40 12.26 5.36
C ILE A 63 12.94 12.88 4.04
#